data_AF-A0A812EK94-F1
#
_entry.id   AF-A0A812EK94-F1
#
_cell.length_a   1.000
_cell.length_b   1.000
_cell.length_c   1.000
_cell.angle_alpha   90.00
_cell.angle_beta   90.00
_cell.angle_gamma   90.00
#
_symmetry.space_group_name_H-M   'P 1'
#
loop_
_entity.id
_entity.type
_entity.pdbx_description
1 polymer ?
#
loop_
_entity_poly.entity_id
_entity_poly.type
_entity_poly.pdbx_seq_one_letter_code
_entity_poly.pdbx_strand_id
1 'polypeptide(L)'
;MFKVDAICDSLFELFNDYMAMYNEKDAAKKKKNSPVSIYLSIYLSIYLSIYLFLPPFSLSLSLSLSLSLSLYIYIYIYIYIYIYIYPTELQQRYANTCRRVLPYLEKTLEANKGGSGWFIGDQMLVCDMMCYAALENPVQENANLLKEYPKVAGLRSRVSAHPKIASYIKKRNNTAF
;
A
#
# COMPACT_ATOMS: atom_id res chain seq x y z
N MET A 1 -25.30 -11.54 -12.58
CA MET A 1 -24.01 -11.07 -13.10
C MET A 1 -23.52 -9.85 -12.32
N PHE A 2 -24.22 -8.71 -12.35
CA PHE A 2 -23.84 -7.46 -11.67
C PHE A 2 -23.32 -7.53 -10.22
N LYS A 3 -23.83 -8.44 -9.38
CA LYS A 3 -23.33 -8.60 -8.00
C LYS A 3 -21.95 -9.25 -7.92
N VAL A 4 -21.63 -10.19 -8.82
CA VAL A 4 -20.30 -10.82 -8.87
C VAL A 4 -19.27 -9.77 -9.28
N ASP A 5 -19.58 -9.01 -10.33
CA ASP A 5 -18.68 -7.99 -10.89
C ASP A 5 -18.33 -6.93 -9.83
N ALA A 6 -19.33 -6.41 -9.10
CA ALA A 6 -19.10 -5.44 -8.03
C ALA A 6 -18.19 -5.96 -6.88
N ILE A 7 -18.31 -7.25 -6.54
CA ILE A 7 -17.44 -7.88 -5.53
C ILE A 7 -16.02 -8.00 -6.07
N CYS A 8 -15.86 -8.47 -7.30
CA CYS A 8 -14.56 -8.58 -7.96
C CYS A 8 -13.88 -7.21 -8.10
N ASP A 9 -14.61 -6.18 -8.50
CA ASP A 9 -14.09 -4.82 -8.64
C ASP A 9 -13.60 -4.27 -7.28
N SER A 10 -14.38 -4.50 -6.22
CA SER A 10 -14.01 -4.10 -4.86
C SER A 10 -12.75 -4.82 -4.36
N LEU A 11 -12.63 -6.11 -4.67
CA LEU A 11 -11.45 -6.92 -4.33
C LEU A 11 -10.22 -6.51 -5.15
N PHE A 12 -10.41 -6.18 -6.42
CA PHE A 12 -9.36 -5.71 -7.30
C PHE A 12 -8.81 -4.36 -6.82
N GLU A 13 -9.70 -3.46 -6.43
CA GLU A 13 -9.33 -2.17 -5.85
C GLU A 13 -8.51 -2.35 -4.56
N LEU A 14 -8.97 -3.21 -3.64
CA LEU A 14 -8.24 -3.52 -2.40
C LEU A 14 -6.85 -4.10 -2.71
N PHE A 15 -6.77 -5.04 -3.64
CA PHE A 15 -5.51 -5.65 -4.04
C PHE A 15 -4.56 -4.64 -4.67
N ASN A 16 -5.03 -3.78 -5.57
CA ASN A 16 -4.19 -2.76 -6.21
C ASN A 16 -3.66 -1.74 -5.21
N ASP A 17 -4.50 -1.29 -4.28
CA ASP A 17 -4.07 -0.36 -3.24
C ASP A 17 -3.06 -1.00 -2.29
N TYR A 18 -3.28 -2.28 -1.94
CA TYR A 18 -2.29 -3.07 -1.20
C TYR A 18 -0.97 -3.16 -1.97
N MET A 19 -1.02 -3.44 -3.27
CA MET A 19 0.17 -3.57 -4.11
C MET A 19 0.97 -2.28 -4.24
N ALA A 20 0.29 -1.15 -4.42
CA ALA A 20 0.96 0.15 -4.44
C ALA A 20 1.69 0.40 -3.11
N MET A 21 1.02 0.12 -1.99
CA MET A 21 1.58 0.28 -0.64
C MET A 21 2.73 -0.69 -0.34
N TYR A 22 2.62 -1.95 -0.76
CA TYR A 22 3.66 -2.97 -0.59
C TYR A 22 4.93 -2.63 -1.40
N ASN A 23 4.76 -2.31 -2.68
CA ASN A 23 5.88 -1.98 -3.56
C ASN A 23 6.66 -0.75 -3.05
N GLU A 24 5.98 0.26 -2.51
CA GLU A 24 6.67 1.41 -1.92
C GLU A 24 7.35 1.06 -0.60
N LYS A 25 6.77 0.20 0.25
CA LYS A 25 7.45 -0.29 1.46
C LYS A 25 8.76 -1.01 1.13
N ASP A 26 8.76 -1.84 0.10
CA ASP A 26 9.97 -2.54 -0.36
C ASP A 26 11.00 -1.58 -0.96
N ALA A 27 10.55 -0.57 -1.71
CA ALA A 27 11.42 0.51 -2.18
C ALA A 27 11.99 1.34 -1.02
N ALA A 28 11.19 1.65 -0.01
CA ALA A 28 11.59 2.44 1.16
C ALA A 28 12.61 1.69 2.03
N LYS A 29 12.49 0.36 2.19
CA LYS A 29 13.51 -0.47 2.86
C LYS A 29 14.87 -0.38 2.16
N LYS A 30 14.90 -0.37 0.83
CA LYS A 30 16.14 -0.18 0.05
C LYS A 30 16.69 1.24 0.19
N LYS A 31 15.82 2.26 0.21
CA LYS A 31 16.20 3.69 0.31
C LYS A 31 16.69 4.09 1.70
N LYS A 32 16.17 3.50 2.79
CA LYS A 32 16.58 3.83 4.17
C LYS A 32 18.05 3.50 4.47
N ASN A 33 18.67 2.64 3.66
CA ASN A 33 20.10 2.33 3.70
C ASN A 33 20.95 3.24 2.78
N SER A 34 20.36 4.28 2.19
CA SER A 34 21.06 5.19 1.27
C SER A 34 21.65 6.39 2.01
N PRO A 35 22.96 6.71 1.83
CA PRO A 35 23.64 7.84 2.47
C PRO A 35 23.16 9.22 1.98
N VAL A 36 22.23 9.28 1.01
CA VAL A 36 21.77 10.51 0.36
C VAL A 36 21.16 11.51 1.34
N SER A 37 20.42 11.06 2.36
CA SER A 37 19.82 11.96 3.37
C SER A 37 20.87 12.67 4.24
N ILE A 38 21.95 11.97 4.56
CA ILE A 38 23.07 12.52 5.35
C ILE A 38 23.88 13.49 4.48
N TYR A 39 24.18 13.12 3.24
CA TYR A 39 24.91 13.98 2.31
C TYR A 39 24.19 15.31 2.05
N LEU A 40 22.87 15.26 1.89
CA LEU A 40 22.05 16.44 1.61
C LEU A 40 21.96 17.40 2.82
N SER A 41 21.86 16.86 4.03
CA SER A 41 21.84 17.69 5.25
C SER A 41 23.19 18.35 5.54
N ILE A 42 24.30 17.67 5.26
CA ILE A 42 25.66 18.23 5.34
C ILE A 42 25.86 19.34 4.28
N TYR A 43 25.40 19.11 3.05
CA TYR A 43 25.52 20.13 2.00
C TYR A 43 24.74 21.41 2.35
N LEU A 44 23.53 21.28 2.90
CA LEU A 44 22.71 22.42 3.31
C LEU A 44 23.33 23.24 4.44
N SER A 45 23.90 22.57 5.43
CA SER A 45 24.53 23.26 6.57
C SER A 45 25.79 24.02 6.13
N ILE A 46 26.57 23.44 5.21
CA ILE A 46 27.72 24.11 4.60
C ILE A 46 27.26 25.32 3.76
N TYR A 47 26.22 25.17 2.94
CA TYR A 47 25.74 26.27 2.10
C TYR A 47 25.18 27.45 2.94
N LEU A 48 24.40 27.13 3.98
CA LEU A 48 23.83 28.14 4.88
C LEU A 48 24.92 28.87 5.70
N SER A 49 25.94 28.14 6.15
CA SER A 49 27.08 28.74 6.87
C SER A 49 27.91 29.66 5.99
N ILE A 50 28.12 29.31 4.71
CA ILE A 50 28.78 30.17 3.73
C ILE A 50 27.97 31.46 3.50
N TYR A 51 26.64 31.37 3.36
CA TYR A 51 25.77 32.53 3.17
C TYR A 51 25.79 33.50 4.36
N LEU A 52 25.83 32.97 5.59
CA LEU A 52 25.84 33.78 6.81
C LEU A 52 27.16 34.54 7.03
N PHE A 53 28.27 34.03 6.47
CA PHE A 53 29.62 34.55 6.70
C PHE A 53 30.16 35.45 5.58
N LEU A 54 29.50 35.55 4.43
CA LEU A 54 29.96 36.36 3.29
C LEU A 54 29.32 37.77 3.28
N PRO A 55 30.12 38.85 3.09
CA PRO A 55 29.61 40.21 2.95
C PRO A 55 28.87 40.44 1.60
N PRO A 56 28.05 41.50 1.46
CA PRO A 56 27.20 41.68 0.29
C PRO A 56 28.05 42.10 -0.93
N PHE A 57 28.43 41.14 -1.77
CA PHE A 57 29.12 41.39 -3.04
C PHE A 57 28.15 41.22 -4.22
N SER A 58 28.17 42.19 -5.14
CA SER A 58 27.55 42.30 -6.48
C SER A 58 26.14 41.73 -6.75
N LEU A 59 25.32 42.51 -7.49
CA LEU A 59 23.94 42.16 -7.89
C LEU A 59 23.87 40.89 -8.76
N SER A 60 24.94 40.52 -9.46
CA SER A 60 25.02 39.28 -10.22
C SER A 60 25.24 38.05 -9.32
N LEU A 61 25.98 38.20 -8.23
CA LEU A 61 26.23 37.14 -7.24
C LEU A 61 24.99 36.91 -6.37
N SER A 62 24.27 37.97 -6.00
CA SER A 62 22.99 37.82 -5.29
C SER A 62 21.93 37.11 -6.14
N LEU A 63 21.87 37.40 -7.45
CA LEU A 63 20.92 36.76 -8.36
C LEU A 63 21.24 35.27 -8.55
N SER A 64 22.52 34.93 -8.77
CA SER A 64 22.95 33.54 -8.93
C SER A 64 22.72 32.72 -7.65
N LEU A 65 22.99 33.30 -6.47
CA LEU A 65 22.70 32.66 -5.19
C LEU A 65 21.20 32.49 -4.93
N SER A 66 20.38 33.45 -5.35
CA SER A 66 18.93 33.34 -5.21
C SER A 66 18.36 32.20 -6.07
N LEU A 67 18.90 32.02 -7.27
CA LEU A 67 18.51 30.93 -8.17
C LEU A 67 18.93 29.57 -7.61
N SER A 68 20.19 29.44 -7.16
CA SER A 68 20.67 28.18 -6.57
C SER A 68 19.90 27.82 -5.30
N LEU A 69 19.55 28.81 -4.47
CA LEU A 69 18.73 28.57 -3.27
C LEU A 69 17.32 28.13 -3.63
N SER A 70 16.67 28.78 -4.61
CA SER A 70 15.32 28.41 -5.03
C SER A 70 15.25 26.98 -5.60
N LEU A 71 16.22 26.59 -6.44
CA LEU A 71 16.32 25.23 -6.97
C LEU A 71 16.59 24.21 -5.86
N TYR A 72 17.46 24.55 -4.92
CA TYR A 72 17.74 23.69 -3.78
C TYR A 72 16.49 23.44 -2.94
N ILE A 73 15.75 24.49 -2.58
CA ILE A 73 14.51 24.39 -1.80
C ILE A 73 13.48 23.54 -2.55
N TYR A 74 13.33 23.74 -3.86
CA TYR A 74 12.42 22.95 -4.68
C TYR A 74 12.77 21.46 -4.66
N ILE A 75 14.04 21.12 -4.87
CA ILE A 75 14.52 19.72 -4.85
C ILE A 75 14.34 19.12 -3.45
N TYR A 76 14.65 19.88 -2.40
CA TYR A 76 14.49 19.42 -1.02
C TYR A 76 13.01 19.12 -0.69
N ILE A 77 12.10 20.02 -1.05
CA ILE A 77 10.65 19.82 -0.85
C ILE A 77 10.18 18.60 -1.64
N TYR A 78 10.58 18.47 -2.91
CA TYR A 78 10.23 17.32 -3.74
C TYR A 78 10.69 15.99 -3.12
N ILE A 79 11.94 15.94 -2.66
CA ILE A 79 12.50 14.78 -1.97
C ILE A 79 11.73 14.51 -0.67
N TYR A 80 11.43 15.54 0.12
CA TYR A 80 10.70 15.40 1.37
C TYR A 80 9.29 14.83 1.14
N ILE A 81 8.55 15.36 0.17
CA ILE A 81 7.23 14.85 -0.22
C ILE A 81 7.34 13.38 -0.63
N TYR A 82 8.28 13.05 -1.52
CA TYR A 82 8.43 11.71 -2.05
C TYR A 82 8.86 10.68 -0.98
N ILE A 83 9.69 11.08 -0.01
CA ILE A 83 10.19 10.17 1.04
C ILE A 83 9.22 10.03 2.21
N TYR A 84 8.62 11.13 2.67
CA TYR A 84 7.86 11.14 3.93
C TYR A 84 6.35 11.16 3.72
N ILE A 85 5.86 11.88 2.71
CA ILE A 85 4.41 12.08 2.51
C ILE A 85 3.84 10.95 1.65
N TYR A 86 4.46 10.65 0.51
CA TYR A 86 3.93 9.68 -0.45
C TYR A 86 3.70 8.26 0.13
N PRO A 87 4.64 7.65 0.90
CA PRO A 87 4.40 6.35 1.49
C PRO A 87 3.27 6.35 2.53
N THR A 88 3.12 7.46 3.26
CA THR A 88 2.06 7.65 4.25
C THR A 88 0.69 7.72 3.59
N GLU A 89 0.60 8.43 2.46
CA GLU A 89 -0.63 8.55 1.66
C GLU A 89 -1.08 7.19 1.11
N LEU A 90 -0.16 6.38 0.58
CA LEU A 90 -0.47 5.03 0.11
C LEU A 90 -1.00 4.12 1.24
N GLN A 91 -0.41 4.20 2.44
CA GLN A 91 -0.90 3.47 3.60
C GLN A 91 -2.31 3.91 4.00
N GLN A 92 -2.58 5.22 4.00
CA GLN A 92 -3.90 5.75 4.30
C GLN A 92 -4.94 5.34 3.25
N ARG A 93 -4.59 5.40 1.96
CA ARG A 93 -5.44 4.95 0.86
C ARG A 93 -5.81 3.48 1.03
N TYR A 94 -4.83 2.61 1.24
CA TYR A 94 -5.09 1.19 1.50
C TYR A 94 -5.98 0.98 2.73
N ALA A 95 -5.70 1.67 3.85
CA ALA A 95 -6.51 1.57 5.06
C ALA A 95 -7.97 2.02 4.83
N ASN A 96 -8.18 3.08 4.04
CA ASN A 96 -9.51 3.55 3.68
C ASN A 96 -10.25 2.55 2.79
N THR A 97 -9.56 1.93 1.84
CA THR A 97 -10.11 0.86 1.00
C THR A 97 -10.49 -0.35 1.84
N CYS A 98 -9.66 -0.79 2.79
CA CYS A 98 -10.02 -1.85 3.74
C CYS A 98 -11.28 -1.49 4.56
N ARG A 99 -11.38 -0.26 5.07
CA ARG A 99 -12.53 0.22 5.85
C ARG A 99 -13.83 0.23 5.05
N ARG A 100 -13.78 0.38 3.73
CA ARG A 100 -14.96 0.33 2.87
C ARG A 100 -15.27 -1.09 2.40
N VAL A 101 -14.26 -1.79 1.91
CA VAL A 101 -14.43 -3.09 1.23
C VAL A 101 -14.70 -4.21 2.22
N LEU A 102 -13.96 -4.32 3.34
CA LEU A 102 -14.13 -5.44 4.27
C LEU A 102 -15.53 -5.51 4.89
N PRO A 103 -16.13 -4.42 5.40
CA PRO A 103 -17.52 -4.45 5.87
C PRO A 103 -18.52 -4.74 4.75
N TYR A 104 -18.26 -4.28 3.53
CA TYR A 104 -19.10 -4.57 2.37
C TYR A 104 -19.10 -6.07 2.04
N LEU A 105 -17.92 -6.72 2.04
CA LEU A 105 -17.80 -8.15 1.81
C LEU A 105 -18.48 -8.97 2.92
N GLU A 106 -18.27 -8.59 4.18
CA GLU A 106 -18.89 -9.25 5.34
C GLU A 106 -20.43 -9.21 5.26
N LYS A 107 -21.01 -8.04 4.96
CA LYS A 107 -22.45 -7.88 4.74
C LYS A 107 -22.96 -8.65 3.53
N THR A 108 -22.17 -8.69 2.45
CA THR A 108 -22.55 -9.42 1.24
C THR A 108 -22.59 -10.92 1.49
N LEU A 109 -21.63 -11.45 2.25
CA LEU A 109 -21.67 -12.85 2.71
C LEU A 109 -22.88 -13.10 3.60
N GLU A 110 -23.14 -12.22 4.58
CA GLU A 110 -24.28 -12.36 5.48
C GLU A 110 -25.63 -12.45 4.74
N ALA A 111 -25.78 -11.67 3.67
CA ALA A 111 -26.98 -11.69 2.85
C ALA A 111 -27.24 -13.05 2.15
N ASN A 112 -26.21 -13.89 1.99
CA ASN A 112 -26.35 -15.24 1.44
C ASN A 112 -26.24 -16.30 2.54
N LYS A 113 -27.37 -16.90 2.93
CA LYS A 113 -27.44 -17.98 3.94
C LYS A 113 -26.71 -17.63 5.26
N GLY A 114 -26.78 -16.37 5.69
CA GLY A 114 -26.15 -15.90 6.92
C GLY A 114 -24.62 -15.87 6.91
N GLY A 115 -23.96 -15.98 5.74
CA GLY A 115 -22.50 -16.00 5.61
C GLY A 115 -21.84 -17.37 5.78
N SER A 116 -22.65 -18.43 5.87
CA SER A 116 -22.17 -19.81 5.99
C SER A 116 -21.75 -20.45 4.66
N GLY A 117 -22.08 -19.82 3.53
CA GLY A 117 -21.83 -20.33 2.17
C GLY A 117 -20.81 -19.51 1.37
N TRP A 118 -21.16 -19.21 0.13
CA TRP A 118 -20.34 -18.39 -0.79
C TRP A 118 -20.89 -16.97 -0.85
N PHE A 119 -20.22 -16.06 -1.55
CA PHE A 119 -20.78 -14.73 -1.77
C PHE A 119 -22.15 -14.80 -2.45
N ILE A 120 -22.34 -15.70 -3.42
CA ILE A 120 -23.56 -15.80 -4.22
C ILE A 120 -23.92 -17.26 -4.46
N GLY A 121 -25.17 -17.61 -4.13
CA GLY A 121 -25.71 -18.95 -4.38
C GLY A 121 -25.00 -20.04 -3.58
N ASP A 122 -24.96 -21.23 -4.18
CA ASP A 122 -24.61 -22.48 -3.48
C ASP A 122 -23.26 -23.06 -3.92
N GLN A 123 -22.66 -22.47 -4.95
CA GLN A 123 -21.41 -22.92 -5.54
C GLN A 123 -20.33 -21.85 -5.40
N MET A 124 -19.08 -22.31 -5.29
CA MET A 124 -17.91 -21.43 -5.30
C MET A 124 -17.79 -20.76 -6.68
N LEU A 125 -17.67 -19.44 -6.69
CA LEU A 125 -17.47 -18.62 -7.87
C LEU A 125 -16.08 -17.95 -7.84
N VAL A 126 -15.74 -17.28 -8.94
CA VAL A 126 -14.47 -16.57 -9.10
C VAL A 126 -14.26 -15.51 -8.01
N CYS A 127 -15.32 -14.84 -7.54
CA CYS A 127 -15.22 -13.82 -6.49
C CYS A 127 -14.79 -14.41 -5.13
N ASP A 128 -15.19 -15.65 -4.82
CA ASP A 128 -14.75 -16.34 -3.59
C ASP A 128 -13.25 -16.68 -3.66
N MET A 129 -12.79 -17.17 -4.82
CA MET A 129 -11.37 -17.43 -5.07
C MET A 129 -10.54 -16.15 -5.06
N MET A 130 -11.06 -15.08 -5.66
CA MET A 130 -10.42 -13.77 -5.68
C MET A 130 -10.29 -13.19 -4.27
N CYS A 131 -11.31 -13.37 -3.42
CA CYS A 131 -11.24 -12.95 -2.02
C CYS A 131 -10.15 -13.71 -1.26
N TYR A 132 -10.01 -15.02 -1.49
CA TYR A 132 -8.91 -15.79 -0.91
C TYR A 132 -7.54 -15.25 -1.34
N ALA A 133 -7.33 -15.06 -2.64
CA ALA A 133 -6.07 -14.61 -3.22
C ALA A 133 -5.72 -13.16 -2.84
N ALA A 134 -6.65 -12.22 -3.00
CA ALA A 134 -6.44 -10.80 -2.74
C ALA A 134 -6.08 -10.51 -1.28
N LEU A 135 -6.60 -11.31 -0.34
CA LEU A 135 -6.36 -11.17 1.10
C LEU A 135 -5.26 -12.08 1.63
N GLU A 136 -4.55 -12.83 0.78
CA GLU A 136 -3.48 -13.74 1.20
C GLU A 136 -2.36 -13.01 1.94
N ASN A 137 -1.64 -12.11 1.25
CA ASN A 137 -0.54 -11.34 1.83
C ASN A 137 -1.01 -10.33 2.89
N PRO A 138 -2.12 -9.58 2.70
CA PRO A 138 -2.67 -8.69 3.74
C PRO A 138 -2.90 -9.35 5.10
N VAL A 139 -3.43 -10.57 5.12
CA VAL A 139 -3.71 -11.30 6.37
C VAL A 139 -2.45 -11.91 6.97
N GLN A 140 -1.47 -12.28 6.14
CA GLN A 140 -0.16 -12.71 6.64
C GLN A 140 0.60 -11.56 7.32
N GLU A 141 0.55 -10.34 6.76
CA GLU A 141 1.17 -9.15 7.36
C GLU A 141 0.43 -8.68 8.62
N ASN A 142 -0.90 -8.76 8.63
CA ASN A 142 -1.73 -8.35 9.75
C ASN A 142 -2.75 -9.44 10.09
N ALA A 143 -2.39 -10.32 11.02
CA ALA A 143 -3.28 -11.40 11.49
C ALA A 143 -4.61 -10.89 12.08
N ASN A 144 -4.65 -9.64 12.54
CA ASN A 144 -5.87 -9.02 13.10
C ASN A 144 -6.77 -8.38 12.03
N LEU A 145 -6.36 -8.35 10.75
CA LEU A 145 -7.10 -7.68 9.67
C LEU A 145 -8.55 -8.15 9.56
N LEU A 146 -8.79 -9.46 9.77
CA LEU A 146 -10.11 -10.08 9.66
C LEU A 146 -10.78 -10.36 11.02
N LYS A 147 -10.24 -9.83 12.14
CA LYS A 147 -10.77 -10.09 13.48
C LYS A 147 -12.24 -9.67 13.62
N GLU A 148 -12.61 -8.56 12.98
CA GLU A 148 -13.97 -8.01 12.97
C GLU A 148 -14.85 -8.56 11.82
N TYR A 149 -14.28 -9.43 10.97
CA TYR A 149 -14.91 -9.94 9.75
C TYR A 149 -14.88 -11.49 9.73
N PRO A 150 -15.57 -12.15 10.69
CA PRO A 150 -15.49 -13.60 10.85
C PRO A 150 -16.09 -14.39 9.68
N LYS A 151 -17.09 -13.85 8.96
CA LYS A 151 -17.67 -14.54 7.78
C LYS A 151 -16.68 -14.52 6.62
N VAL A 152 -15.99 -13.41 6.37
CA VAL A 152 -14.91 -13.33 5.38
C VAL A 152 -13.78 -14.29 5.75
N ALA A 153 -13.37 -14.35 7.02
CA ALA A 153 -12.37 -15.32 7.49
C ALA A 153 -12.84 -16.77 7.25
N GLY A 154 -14.11 -17.07 7.56
CA GLY A 154 -14.72 -18.37 7.31
C GLY A 154 -14.76 -18.74 5.83
N LEU A 155 -15.10 -17.80 4.95
CA LEU A 155 -15.06 -17.99 3.49
C LEU A 155 -13.65 -18.41 3.03
N ARG A 156 -12.62 -17.68 3.47
CA ARG A 156 -11.22 -17.99 3.10
C ARG A 156 -10.82 -19.40 3.54
N SER A 157 -11.21 -19.82 4.73
CA SER A 157 -10.99 -21.19 5.23
C SER A 157 -11.74 -22.23 4.39
N ARG A 158 -12.97 -21.96 3.95
CA ARG A 158 -13.71 -22.84 3.04
C ARG A 158 -13.06 -22.96 1.67
N VAL A 159 -12.58 -21.84 1.11
CA VAL A 159 -11.89 -21.82 -0.19
C VAL A 159 -10.59 -22.63 -0.14
N SER A 160 -9.75 -22.42 0.88
CA SER A 160 -8.47 -23.13 1.00
C SER A 160 -8.65 -24.63 1.30
N ALA A 161 -9.75 -25.02 1.96
CA ALA A 161 -10.08 -26.42 2.23
C ALA A 161 -10.63 -27.16 1.01
N HIS A 162 -11.00 -26.47 -0.07
CA HIS A 162 -11.56 -27.11 -1.25
C HIS A 162 -10.54 -28.07 -1.90
N PRO A 163 -10.86 -29.35 -2.20
CA PRO A 163 -9.88 -30.38 -2.51
C PRO A 163 -8.88 -30.03 -3.63
N LYS A 164 -9.37 -29.42 -4.72
CA LYS A 164 -8.53 -28.99 -5.84
C LYS A 164 -7.59 -27.84 -5.46
N ILE A 165 -8.08 -26.90 -4.65
CA ILE A 165 -7.35 -25.70 -4.22
C ILE A 165 -6.32 -26.09 -3.15
N ALA A 166 -6.72 -26.88 -2.15
CA ALA A 166 -5.83 -27.41 -1.13
C ALA A 166 -4.65 -28.19 -1.74
N SER A 167 -4.93 -29.02 -2.75
CA SER A 167 -3.89 -29.77 -3.47
C SER A 167 -2.92 -28.87 -4.23
N TYR A 168 -3.42 -27.79 -4.83
CA TYR A 168 -2.60 -26.78 -5.49
C TYR A 168 -1.75 -25.98 -4.49
N ILE A 169 -2.34 -25.49 -3.40
CA ILE A 169 -1.64 -24.70 -2.36
C ILE A 169 -0.48 -25.49 -1.75
N LYS A 170 -0.61 -26.82 -1.58
CA LYS A 170 0.48 -27.67 -1.08
C LYS A 170 1.65 -27.83 -2.06
N LYS A 171 1.38 -27.71 -3.37
CA LYS A 171 2.37 -27.94 -4.43
C LYS A 171 3.01 -26.65 -4.95
N ARG A 172 2.36 -25.50 -4.78
CA ARG A 172 2.87 -24.22 -5.28
C ARG A 172 4.13 -23.81 -4.53
N ASN A 173 5.00 -23.09 -5.23
CA ASN A 173 6.18 -22.50 -4.62
C ASN A 173 5.76 -21.43 -3.59
N ASN A 174 6.50 -21.35 -2.49
CA ASN A 174 6.32 -20.28 -1.53
C ASN A 174 7.03 -19.03 -2.06
N THR A 175 6.27 -18.02 -2.47
CA THR A 175 6.79 -16.73 -2.93
C THR A 175 6.46 -15.65 -1.91
N ALA A 176 7.31 -14.63 -1.81
CA ALA A 176 7.05 -13.47 -0.95
C ALA A 176 5.87 -12.63 -1.46
N PHE A 177 5.54 -12.80 -2.75
CA PHE A 177 4.38 -12.25 -3.44
C PHE A 177 3.99 -13.16 -4.60
#